data_AF-A0A182JF82-F1
#
_entry.id   AF-A0A182JF82-F1
#
_cell.length_a   1.000
_cell.length_b   1.000
_cell.length_c   1.000
_cell.angle_alpha   90.00
_cell.angle_beta   90.00
_cell.angle_gamma   90.00
#
_symmetry.space_group_name_H-M   'P 1'
#
loop_
_entity.id
_entity.type
_entity.pdbx_description
1 polymer ?
#
loop_
_entity_poly.entity_id
_entity_poly.type
_entity_poly.pdbx_seq_one_letter_code
_entity_poly.pdbx_strand_id
1 'polypeptide(L)'
;MFYGSLAEKQTVNISDINPSVFERLMDYIYAGAVDFDAMHNIEELLELYYCAEKYMIDSLHQQCVSYFGQNIKPHNATSADGPQCSGYVIKQSVH
;
A
#
# COMPACT_ATOMS: atom_id res chain seq x y z
N MET A 1 -15.51 12.14 2.50
CA MET A 1 -14.86 13.29 1.84
C MET A 1 -15.84 14.05 0.94
N PHE A 2 -16.54 13.42 -0.01
CA PHE A 2 -17.39 14.17 -0.97
C PHE A 2 -18.90 14.04 -0.78
N TYR A 3 -19.34 13.24 0.19
CA TYR A 3 -20.75 12.98 0.47
C TYR A 3 -21.04 13.14 1.97
N GLY A 4 -22.32 13.38 2.30
CA GLY A 4 -22.78 13.59 3.67
C GLY A 4 -22.80 15.07 4.10
N SER A 5 -23.20 15.33 5.34
CA SER A 5 -23.33 16.68 5.91
C SER A 5 -21.99 17.41 6.05
N LEU A 6 -20.89 16.67 6.14
CA LEU A 6 -19.51 17.18 6.22
C LEU A 6 -18.74 16.96 4.90
N ALA A 7 -19.43 17.01 3.77
CA ALA A 7 -18.80 16.90 2.47
C ALA A 7 -17.92 18.12 2.16
N GLU A 8 -16.73 17.85 1.66
CA GLU A 8 -15.85 18.83 1.03
C GLU A 8 -16.50 19.35 -0.25
N LYS A 9 -16.56 20.68 -0.37
CA LYS A 9 -17.17 21.37 -1.53
C LYS A 9 -16.15 22.07 -2.43
N GLN A 10 -14.87 21.99 -2.06
CA GLN A 10 -13.78 22.68 -2.72
C GLN A 10 -12.68 21.68 -3.09
N THR A 11 -11.61 22.19 -3.69
CA THR A 11 -10.41 21.41 -4.02
C THR A 11 -9.89 20.69 -2.78
N VAL A 12 -9.72 19.38 -2.88
CA VAL A 12 -9.12 18.58 -1.81
C VAL A 12 -7.60 18.72 -1.88
N ASN A 13 -7.01 19.19 -0.79
CA ASN A 13 -5.55 19.27 -0.65
C ASN A 13 -5.01 17.97 -0.06
N ILE A 14 -4.02 17.38 -0.72
CA ILE A 14 -3.32 16.18 -0.27
C ILE A 14 -1.86 16.57 -0.11
N SER A 15 -1.39 16.61 1.14
CA SER A 15 -0.06 17.12 1.49
C SER A 15 0.86 16.08 2.12
N ASP A 16 0.34 14.89 2.40
CA ASP A 16 1.01 13.81 3.13
C ASP A 16 1.39 12.63 2.23
N ILE A 17 1.43 12.84 0.91
CA ILE A 17 1.75 11.83 -0.09
C ILE A 17 2.70 12.42 -1.12
N ASN A 18 3.76 11.71 -1.44
CA ASN A 18 4.69 12.03 -2.51
C ASN A 18 3.96 12.06 -3.87
N PRO A 19 4.15 13.09 -4.70
CA PRO A 19 3.53 13.17 -6.03
C PRO A 19 3.70 11.91 -6.89
N SER A 20 4.86 11.26 -6.88
CA SER A 20 5.08 10.05 -7.69
C SER A 20 4.22 8.88 -7.22
N VAL A 21 4.07 8.72 -5.91
CA VAL A 21 3.22 7.68 -5.31
C VAL A 21 1.74 7.99 -5.55
N PHE A 22 1.36 9.27 -5.49
CA PHE A 22 0.00 9.71 -5.79
C PHE A 22 -0.37 9.42 -7.25
N GLU A 23 0.53 9.63 -8.21
CA GLU A 23 0.32 9.27 -9.61
C GLU A 23 0.03 7.78 -9.77
N ARG A 24 0.79 6.90 -9.10
CA ARG A 24 0.54 5.44 -9.14
C ARG A 24 -0.77 5.04 -8.46
N LEU A 25 -1.14 5.73 -7.39
CA LEU A 25 -2.47 5.55 -6.79
C LEU A 25 -3.58 5.90 -7.80
N MET A 26 -3.42 6.99 -8.56
CA MET A 26 -4.37 7.37 -9.61
C MET A 26 -4.38 6.37 -10.76
N ASP A 27 -3.23 5.89 -11.22
CA ASP A 27 -3.13 4.84 -12.24
C ASP A 27 -3.90 3.59 -11.79
N TYR A 28 -3.78 3.20 -10.52
CA TYR A 28 -4.57 2.09 -10.00
C TYR A 28 -6.07 2.38 -10.03
N ILE A 29 -6.50 3.56 -9.58
CA ILE A 29 -7.92 3.93 -9.51
C ILE A 29 -8.56 3.97 -10.90
N TYR A 30 -7.83 4.47 -11.91
CA TYR A 30 -8.38 4.66 -13.25
C TYR A 30 -8.10 3.50 -14.21
N ALA A 31 -6.95 2.83 -14.10
CA ALA A 31 -6.54 1.74 -14.98
C ALA A 31 -6.58 0.35 -14.32
N GLY A 32 -6.69 0.27 -12.98
CA GLY A 32 -6.78 -0.98 -12.24
C GLY A 32 -5.46 -1.74 -12.09
N ALA A 33 -4.33 -1.11 -12.43
CA ALA A 33 -3.01 -1.74 -12.41
C ALA A 33 -1.92 -0.76 -11.95
N VAL A 34 -0.88 -1.29 -11.31
CA VAL A 34 0.34 -0.57 -10.93
C VAL A 34 1.54 -1.41 -11.36
N ASP A 35 2.52 -0.75 -11.96
CA ASP A 35 3.83 -1.33 -12.22
C ASP A 35 4.74 -1.17 -10.99
N PHE A 36 4.84 -2.23 -10.19
CA PHE A 36 5.68 -2.26 -8.99
C PHE A 36 7.18 -2.32 -9.30
N ASP A 37 7.56 -2.83 -10.47
CA ASP A 37 8.97 -2.90 -10.90
C ASP A 37 9.49 -1.52 -11.30
N ALA A 38 8.60 -0.62 -11.70
CA ALA A 38 8.91 0.78 -11.99
C ALA A 38 9.05 1.68 -10.75
N MET A 39 9.02 1.13 -9.53
CA MET A 39 9.31 1.87 -8.30
C MET A 39 10.81 1.83 -7.98
N HIS A 40 11.39 2.98 -7.62
CA HIS A 40 12.85 3.07 -7.45
C HIS A 40 13.37 2.51 -6.13
N ASN A 41 12.51 2.50 -5.10
CA ASN A 41 12.91 2.17 -3.74
C ASN A 41 11.72 1.56 -2.97
N ILE A 42 12.03 0.99 -1.81
CA ILE A 42 11.04 0.37 -0.93
C ILE A 42 10.14 1.40 -0.22
N GLU A 43 10.58 2.64 -0.09
CA GLU A 43 9.82 3.70 0.57
C GLU A 43 8.59 4.07 -0.25
N GLU A 44 8.71 4.16 -1.58
CA GLU A 44 7.58 4.37 -2.50
C GLU A 44 6.51 3.26 -2.38
N LEU A 45 6.95 2.00 -2.26
CA LEU A 45 6.05 0.87 -2.06
C LEU A 45 5.33 0.93 -0.71
N LEU A 46 6.06 1.27 0.37
CA LEU A 46 5.49 1.40 1.71
C LEU A 46 4.51 2.58 1.79
N GLU A 47 4.82 3.68 1.11
CA GLU A 47 3.94 4.83 1.01
C GLU A 47 2.68 4.48 0.19
N LEU A 48 2.81 3.74 -0.92
CA LEU A 48 1.66 3.26 -1.69
C LEU A 48 0.79 2.29 -0.88
N TYR A 49 1.40 1.41 -0.10
CA TYR A 49 0.71 0.54 0.86
C TYR A 49 -0.12 1.37 1.86
N TYR A 50 0.49 2.40 2.46
CA TYR A 50 -0.20 3.30 3.40
C TYR A 50 -1.33 4.07 2.72
N CYS A 51 -1.13 4.55 1.50
CA CYS A 51 -2.16 5.21 0.70
C CYS A 51 -3.34 4.28 0.40
N ALA A 52 -3.07 3.04 0.00
CA ALA A 52 -4.10 2.04 -0.27
C ALA A 52 -4.97 1.78 0.97
N GLU A 53 -4.36 1.70 2.16
CA GLU A 53 -5.08 1.58 3.44
C GLU A 53 -5.89 2.85 3.75
N LYS A 54 -5.25 4.03 3.66
CA LYS A 54 -5.86 5.34 3.96
C LYS A 54 -7.09 5.64 3.10
N TYR A 55 -7.06 5.27 1.82
CA TYR A 55 -8.17 5.47 0.88
C TYR A 55 -9.08 4.24 0.74
N MET A 56 -8.88 3.19 1.56
CA MET A 56 -9.71 1.98 1.59
C MET A 56 -9.79 1.27 0.22
N ILE A 57 -8.64 1.12 -0.45
CA ILE A 57 -8.50 0.40 -1.72
C ILE A 57 -7.90 -0.98 -1.42
N ASP A 58 -8.74 -1.87 -0.90
CA ASP A 58 -8.33 -3.19 -0.36
C ASP A 58 -7.56 -4.04 -1.37
N SER A 59 -7.96 -3.99 -2.64
CA SER A 59 -7.31 -4.77 -3.70
C SER A 59 -5.88 -4.30 -3.99
N LEU A 60 -5.62 -2.98 -3.91
CA LEU A 60 -4.27 -2.44 -4.05
C LEU A 60 -3.43 -2.75 -2.81
N HIS A 61 -4.03 -2.63 -1.62
CA HIS A 61 -3.37 -2.95 -0.35
C HIS A 61 -2.85 -4.39 -0.33
N GLN A 62 -3.70 -5.35 -0.74
CA GLN A 62 -3.32 -6.75 -0.86
C GLN A 62 -2.22 -6.99 -1.89
N GLN A 63 -2.23 -6.27 -3.02
CA GLN A 63 -1.17 -6.35 -4.03
C GLN A 63 0.16 -5.85 -3.46
N CYS A 64 0.17 -4.73 -2.73
CA CYS A 64 1.36 -4.22 -2.05
C CYS A 64 1.92 -5.24 -1.04
N VAL A 65 1.08 -5.85 -0.21
CA VAL A 65 1.49 -6.90 0.75
C VAL A 65 2.10 -8.11 0.03
N SER A 66 1.47 -8.56 -1.05
CA SER A 66 1.96 -9.69 -1.83
C SER A 66 3.33 -9.39 -2.45
N TYR A 67 3.49 -8.21 -3.04
CA TYR A 67 4.75 -7.78 -3.65
C TYR A 67 5.86 -7.63 -2.59
N PHE A 68 5.54 -7.06 -1.43
CA PHE A 68 6.48 -6.93 -0.31
C PHE A 68 6.97 -8.28 0.19
N GLY A 69 6.05 -9.25 0.39
CA GLY A 69 6.39 -10.60 0.84
C GLY A 69 7.24 -11.41 -0.13
N GLN A 70 7.16 -11.12 -1.44
CA GLN A 70 7.96 -11.78 -2.47
C GLN A 70 9.37 -11.19 -2.61
N ASN A 71 9.52 -9.88 -2.39
CA ASN A 71 10.77 -9.16 -2.65
C ASN A 71 11.70 -9.03 -1.43
N ILE A 72 11.18 -9.16 -0.21
CA ILE A 72 12.02 -9.25 1.00
C ILE A 72 12.43 -10.69 1.24
N LYS A 73 13.62 -11.05 0.76
CA LYS A 73 14.27 -12.31 1.16
C LYS A 73 14.66 -12.22 2.65
N PRO A 74 14.58 -13.32 3.42
CA PRO A 74 14.96 -13.36 4.85
C PRO A 74 16.46 -13.09 5.14
N HIS A 75 17.25 -12.71 4.14
CA HIS A 75 18.68 -12.42 4.29
C HIS A 75 18.97 -10.97 4.73
N ASN A 76 17.98 -10.06 4.73
CA ASN A 76 18.17 -8.69 5.22
C ASN A 76 17.60 -8.44 6.63
N ALA A 77 17.13 -9.50 7.31
CA ALA A 77 16.44 -9.40 8.59
C ALA A 77 17.22 -10.03 9.76
N THR A 78 18.54 -10.18 9.65
CA THR A 78 19.36 -10.67 10.78
C THR A 78 20.62 -9.83 10.97
N SER A 79 20.45 -8.75 11.73
CA SER A 79 21.48 -8.26 12.64
C SER A 79 20.88 -8.32 14.06
N ALA A 80 21.21 -9.40 14.77
CA ALA A 80 21.04 -9.65 16.20
C ALA A 80 19.61 -9.86 16.79
N ASP A 81 19.37 -11.14 17.16
CA ASP A 81 18.59 -11.66 18.30
C ASP A 81 17.08 -11.34 18.48
N GLY A 82 16.24 -12.34 18.22
CA GLY A 82 14.85 -12.44 18.70
C GLY A 82 14.06 -13.57 18.03
N PRO A 83 13.22 -14.34 18.76
CA PRO A 83 12.75 -15.66 18.32
C PRO A 83 11.78 -15.57 17.13
N GLN A 84 11.83 -16.59 16.28
CA GLN A 84 10.93 -16.82 15.16
C GLN A 84 9.46 -16.65 15.57
N CYS A 85 8.83 -15.55 15.16
CA CYS A 85 7.39 -15.43 15.17
C CYS A 85 6.82 -16.05 13.89
N SER A 86 6.60 -17.36 13.95
CA SER A 86 5.59 -18.07 13.17
C SER A 86 4.23 -17.43 13.43
N GLY A 87 3.62 -16.77 12.43
CA GLY A 87 2.25 -16.30 12.59
C GLY A 87 1.79 -15.19 11.65
N TYR A 88 1.83 -15.41 10.34
CA TYR A 88 0.84 -14.77 9.45
C TYR A 88 -0.15 -15.83 9.02
N VAL A 89 -1.18 -15.99 9.85
CA VAL A 89 -2.39 -16.73 9.48
C VAL A 89 -3.11 -15.90 8.44
N ILE A 90 -2.83 -16.22 7.18
CA ILE A 90 -3.72 -15.89 6.07
C ILE A 90 -4.96 -16.78 6.26
N LYS A 91 -5.93 -16.32 7.05
CA LYS A 91 -7.27 -16.90 7.01
C LYS A 91 -8.12 -16.08 6.05
N GLN A 92 -7.96 -16.45 4.79
CA GLN A 92 -9.00 -16.30 3.80
C GLN A 92 -10.15 -17.25 4.19
N SER A 93 -11.32 -16.69 4.50
CA SER A 93 -12.63 -17.38 4.59
C SER A 93 -13.64 -16.23 4.56
N VAL A 94 -14.32 -15.88 3.48
CA VAL A 94 -15.21 -16.72 2.64
C VAL A 94 -15.95 -17.75 3.46
N HIS A 95 -16.93 -17.30 4.26
CA HIS A 95 -18.35 -17.60 4.05
C HIS A 95 -19.23 -16.76 4.99
#